data_AF-A0A0A2LFW4-F1
#
_entry.id   AF-A0A0A2LFW4-F1
#
_cell.length_a   1.000
_cell.length_b   1.000
_cell.length_c   1.000
_cell.angle_alpha   90.00
_cell.angle_beta   90.00
_cell.angle_gamma   90.00
#
_symmetry.space_group_name_H-M   'P 1'
#
loop_
_entity.id
_entity.type
_entity.pdbx_description
1 polymer ?
#
loop_
_entity_poly.entity_id
_entity_poly.type
_entity_poly.pdbx_seq_one_letter_code
_entity_poly.pdbx_strand_id
1 'polypeptide(L)'
;MSITHIVLFQFKPEVAAEVVQDACERMLALKDNCVHPTSQLPYIKSASGGKDNSPEGIQNGITHAFVVEFTSAADRDYYVQSDPSHLAFVKTLDGLIVKAQVIDFTDGVL
;
A
#
# COMPACT_ATOMS: atom_id res chain seq x y z
N MET A 1 7.47 15.06 10.29
CA MET A 1 7.82 15.12 8.85
C MET A 1 6.93 14.13 8.13
N SER A 2 6.46 14.48 6.94
CA SER A 2 5.64 13.57 6.13
C SER A 2 6.47 12.35 5.72
N ILE A 3 5.86 11.18 5.71
CA ILE A 3 6.47 9.94 5.24
C ILE A 3 5.73 9.46 4.00
N THR A 4 6.47 9.20 2.93
CA THR A 4 5.95 8.52 1.75
C THR A 4 6.24 7.04 1.86
N HIS A 5 5.18 6.24 1.80
CA HIS A 5 5.18 4.79 1.87
C HIS A 5 4.80 4.22 0.50
N ILE A 6 5.77 3.61 -0.18
CA ILE A 6 5.58 2.98 -1.48
C ILE A 6 5.42 1.47 -1.26
N VAL A 7 4.38 0.90 -1.88
CA VAL A 7 4.13 -0.55 -1.89
C VAL A 7 4.06 -1.02 -3.34
N LEU A 8 4.87 -2.01 -3.67
CA LEU A 8 4.98 -2.61 -4.98
C LEU A 8 4.56 -4.07 -4.90
N PHE A 9 3.63 -4.49 -5.76
CA PHE A 9 3.16 -5.88 -5.82
C PHE A 9 3.50 -6.54 -7.15
N GLN A 10 3.87 -7.81 -7.06
CA GLN A 10 3.80 -8.77 -8.14
C GLN A 10 2.72 -9.79 -7.80
N PHE A 11 1.57 -9.71 -8.47
CA PHE A 11 0.54 -10.74 -8.39
C PHE A 11 0.97 -12.00 -9.12
N LYS A 12 0.48 -13.15 -8.65
CA LYS A 12 0.63 -14.43 -9.34
C LYS A 12 -0.10 -14.39 -10.70
N PRO A 13 0.48 -14.97 -11.77
CA PRO A 13 -0.11 -14.93 -13.11
C PRO A 13 -1.46 -15.67 -13.22
N GLU A 14 -1.71 -16.63 -12.33
CA GLU A 14 -2.97 -17.40 -12.28
C GLU A 14 -4.12 -16.67 -11.55
N VAL A 15 -3.86 -15.53 -10.90
CA VAL A 15 -4.90 -14.78 -10.19
C VAL A 15 -5.80 -14.08 -11.19
N ALA A 16 -7.11 -14.29 -11.05
CA ALA A 16 -8.12 -13.67 -11.89
C ALA A 16 -8.06 -12.13 -11.80
N ALA A 17 -8.31 -11.45 -12.92
CA ALA A 17 -8.19 -10.00 -13.02
C ALA A 17 -9.12 -9.27 -12.02
N GLU A 18 -10.30 -9.82 -11.77
CA GLU A 18 -11.29 -9.28 -10.83
C GLU A 18 -10.78 -9.34 -9.39
N VAL A 19 -10.02 -10.38 -9.04
CA VAL A 19 -9.41 -10.54 -7.70
C VAL A 19 -8.25 -9.56 -7.53
N VAL A 20 -7.44 -9.36 -8.57
CA VAL A 20 -6.39 -8.33 -8.56
C VAL A 20 -7.02 -6.94 -8.38
N GLN A 21 -8.10 -6.66 -9.12
CA GLN A 21 -8.80 -5.38 -9.02
C GLN A 21 -9.35 -5.14 -7.60
N ASP A 22 -10.05 -6.11 -7.01
CA ASP A 22 -10.57 -6.01 -5.64
C ASP A 22 -9.44 -5.77 -4.62
N ALA A 23 -8.30 -6.47 -4.75
CA ALA A 23 -7.13 -6.23 -3.90
C ALA A 23 -6.58 -4.79 -4.04
N CYS A 24 -6.54 -4.26 -5.26
CA CYS A 24 -6.09 -2.89 -5.52
C CYS A 24 -7.06 -1.84 -4.96
N GLU A 25 -8.36 -2.07 -5.11
CA GLU A 25 -9.41 -1.20 -4.56
C GLU A 25 -9.37 -1.18 -3.03
N ARG A 26 -9.18 -2.35 -2.39
CA ARG A 26 -9.00 -2.45 -0.94
C ARG A 26 -7.77 -1.71 -0.45
N MET A 27 -6.64 -1.82 -1.16
CA MET A 27 -5.41 -1.08 -0.84
C MET A 27 -5.66 0.43 -0.80
N LEU A 28 -6.35 0.97 -1.82
CA LEU A 28 -6.66 2.40 -1.90
C LEU A 28 -7.70 2.83 -0.85
N ALA A 29 -8.66 1.96 -0.54
CA ALA A 29 -9.67 2.21 0.49
C ALA A 29 -9.10 2.26 1.91
N LEU A 30 -7.85 1.79 2.15
CA LEU A 30 -7.20 1.92 3.44
C LEU A 30 -7.10 3.37 3.90
N LYS A 31 -7.00 4.33 2.97
CA LYS A 31 -6.96 5.76 3.33
C LYS A 31 -8.17 6.19 4.16
N ASP A 32 -9.34 5.58 3.90
CA ASP A 32 -10.61 5.91 4.56
C ASP A 32 -10.89 4.94 5.72
N ASN A 33 -10.47 3.68 5.59
CA ASN A 33 -10.74 2.62 6.56
C ASN A 33 -9.75 2.55 7.74
N CYS A 34 -8.53 3.10 7.58
CA CYS A 34 -7.55 3.19 8.66
C CYS A 34 -7.87 4.44 9.50
N VAL A 35 -8.50 4.21 10.64
CA VAL A 35 -8.98 5.26 11.54
C VAL A 35 -8.13 5.25 12.82
N HIS A 36 -7.63 6.41 13.21
CA HIS A 36 -6.77 6.51 14.38
C HIS A 36 -7.59 6.29 15.66
N PRO A 37 -7.12 5.45 16.60
CA PRO A 37 -7.94 4.96 17.72
C PRO A 37 -8.38 6.07 18.67
N THR A 38 -7.56 7.12 18.83
CA THR A 38 -7.87 8.26 19.71
C THR A 38 -8.74 9.31 19.04
N SER A 39 -8.40 9.77 17.83
CA SER A 39 -9.12 10.86 17.16
C SER A 39 -10.39 10.40 16.45
N GLN A 40 -10.53 9.09 16.18
CA GLN A 40 -11.62 8.52 15.40
C GLN A 40 -11.74 9.13 13.99
N LEU A 41 -10.62 9.61 13.44
CA LEU A 41 -10.52 10.17 12.10
C LEU A 41 -9.51 9.38 11.25
N PRO A 42 -9.69 9.32 9.93
CA PRO A 42 -8.66 8.81 9.02
C PRO A 42 -7.36 9.59 9.16
N TYR A 43 -6.23 8.88 9.23
CA TYR A 43 -4.91 9.49 9.47
C TYR A 43 -3.94 9.33 8.29
N ILE A 44 -4.30 8.54 7.29
CA ILE A 44 -3.61 8.51 6.01
C ILE A 44 -3.93 9.80 5.26
N LYS A 45 -2.90 10.56 4.89
CA LYS A 45 -3.05 11.86 4.24
C LYS A 45 -3.50 11.71 2.79
N SER A 46 -2.90 10.75 2.06
CA SER A 46 -3.30 10.44 0.69
C SER A 46 -2.91 9.00 0.34
N ALA A 47 -3.63 8.42 -0.63
CA ALA A 47 -3.27 7.14 -1.24
C ALA A 47 -3.58 7.19 -2.73
N SER A 48 -2.64 6.72 -3.55
CA SER A 48 -2.80 6.56 -5.00
C SER A 48 -2.05 5.32 -5.48
N GLY A 49 -2.37 4.82 -6.66
CA GLY A 49 -1.72 3.62 -7.19
C GLY A 49 -2.43 3.04 -8.40
N GLY A 50 -1.84 2.00 -8.97
CA GLY A 50 -2.36 1.33 -10.15
C GLY A 50 -1.40 0.32 -10.76
N LYS A 51 -1.78 -0.17 -11.95
CA LYS A 51 -0.99 -1.10 -12.76
C LYS A 51 0.16 -0.36 -13.45
N ASP A 52 1.32 -1.00 -13.50
CA ASP A 52 2.47 -0.53 -14.26
C ASP A 52 2.14 -0.39 -15.75
N ASN A 53 2.65 0.69 -16.35
CA ASN A 53 2.58 0.98 -17.77
C ASN A 53 3.91 1.52 -18.31
N SER A 54 5.01 1.36 -17.56
CA SER A 54 6.32 1.86 -18.00
C SER A 54 6.82 1.05 -19.20
N PRO A 55 7.30 1.71 -20.28
CA PRO A 55 7.87 1.03 -21.43
C PRO A 55 9.33 0.59 -21.20
N GLU A 56 9.93 0.89 -20.04
CA GLU A 56 11.37 0.72 -19.80
C GLU A 56 11.79 -0.73 -19.54
N GLY A 57 10.85 -1.63 -19.19
CA GLY A 57 11.11 -3.06 -19.04
C GLY A 57 11.94 -3.46 -17.81
N ILE A 58 12.15 -2.54 -16.86
CA ILE A 58 12.98 -2.72 -15.67
C ILE A 58 12.18 -3.04 -14.38
N GLN A 59 10.92 -3.47 -14.52
CA GLN A 59 10.00 -3.69 -13.40
C GLN A 59 10.39 -4.87 -12.49
N ASN A 60 11.27 -5.76 -12.94
CA ASN A 60 11.73 -6.94 -12.18
C ASN A 60 10.57 -7.80 -11.61
N GLY A 61 9.50 -7.92 -12.39
CA GLY A 61 8.31 -8.70 -12.07
C GLY A 61 7.22 -7.92 -11.33
N ILE A 62 7.48 -6.73 -10.79
CA ILE A 62 6.44 -5.89 -10.21
C ILE A 62 5.42 -5.51 -11.28
N THR A 63 4.13 -5.56 -10.94
CA THR A 63 3.04 -5.24 -11.86
C THR A 63 2.16 -4.09 -11.38
N HIS A 64 2.17 -3.78 -10.08
CA HIS A 64 1.37 -2.70 -9.51
C HIS A 64 2.17 -1.92 -8.48
N ALA A 65 1.89 -0.63 -8.36
CA ALA A 65 2.52 0.29 -7.42
C ALA A 65 1.48 1.15 -6.72
N PHE A 66 1.70 1.39 -5.44
CA PHE A 66 0.88 2.24 -4.59
C PHE A 66 1.77 3.19 -3.80
N VAL A 67 1.29 4.40 -3.60
CA VAL A 67 1.95 5.45 -2.82
C VAL A 67 0.95 5.94 -1.78
N VAL A 68 1.34 5.83 -0.52
CA VAL A 68 0.59 6.28 0.65
C VAL A 68 1.39 7.36 1.34
N GLU A 69 0.74 8.43 1.75
CA GLU A 69 1.38 9.52 2.50
C GLU A 69 0.84 9.59 3.93
N PHE A 70 1.75 9.66 4.90
CA PHE A 70 1.44 9.84 6.32
C PHE A 70 1.95 11.18 6.82
N THR A 71 1.23 11.83 7.73
CA THR A 71 1.66 13.13 8.28
C THR A 71 2.85 13.03 9.23
N SER A 72 3.06 11.84 9.80
CA SER A 72 4.12 11.56 10.77
C SER A 72 4.62 10.11 10.67
N ALA A 73 5.82 9.86 11.21
CA ALA A 73 6.35 8.51 11.35
C ALA A 73 5.52 7.66 12.33
N ALA A 74 4.96 8.27 13.38
CA ALA A 74 4.11 7.57 14.35
C ALA A 74 2.84 7.01 13.70
N ASP A 75 2.20 7.79 12.81
CA ASP A 75 1.05 7.34 12.02
C ASP A 75 1.42 6.14 11.13
N ARG A 76 2.55 6.21 10.42
CA ARG A 76 3.07 5.11 9.60
C ARG A 76 3.37 3.87 10.45
N ASP A 77 4.00 4.05 11.60
CA ASP A 77 4.37 2.95 12.49
C ASP A 77 3.11 2.24 13.04
N TYR A 78 2.11 3.02 13.45
CA TYR A 78 0.81 2.48 13.88
C TYR A 78 0.11 1.72 12.75
N TYR A 79 0.05 2.31 11.55
CA TYR A 79 -0.49 1.66 10.35
C TYR A 79 0.12 0.27 10.12
N VAL A 80 1.45 0.19 10.10
CA VAL A 80 2.16 -1.07 9.82
C VAL A 80 1.97 -2.09 10.94
N GLN A 81 2.05 -1.66 12.21
CA GLN A 81 2.22 -2.59 13.34
C GLN A 81 0.91 -2.94 14.06
N SER A 82 -0.08 -2.06 14.05
CA SER A 82 -1.20 -2.13 15.00
C SER A 82 -2.57 -1.90 14.38
N ASP A 83 -2.67 -1.23 13.23
CA ASP A 83 -3.96 -0.92 12.63
C ASP A 83 -4.68 -2.20 12.16
N PRO A 84 -5.85 -2.53 12.74
CA PRO A 84 -6.55 -3.78 12.42
C PRO A 84 -7.07 -3.82 10.98
N SER A 85 -7.40 -2.68 10.38
CA SER A 85 -7.85 -2.59 8.98
C SER A 85 -6.71 -2.93 8.03
N HIS A 86 -5.53 -2.36 8.27
CA HIS A 86 -4.32 -2.69 7.50
C HIS A 86 -3.90 -4.16 7.69
N LEU A 87 -3.85 -4.66 8.92
CA LEU A 87 -3.48 -6.05 9.20
C LEU A 87 -4.47 -7.05 8.58
N ALA A 88 -5.76 -6.71 8.53
CA ALA A 88 -6.76 -7.51 7.84
C ALA A 88 -6.51 -7.52 6.33
N PHE A 89 -6.22 -6.36 5.73
CA PHE A 89 -5.86 -6.26 4.32
C PHE A 89 -4.63 -7.11 3.97
N VAL A 90 -3.54 -7.02 4.74
CA VAL A 90 -2.31 -7.81 4.49
C VAL A 90 -2.61 -9.32 4.42
N LYS A 91 -3.51 -9.82 5.28
CA LYS A 91 -3.92 -11.23 5.25
C LYS A 91 -4.65 -11.62 3.97
N THR A 92 -5.40 -10.70 3.35
CA THR A 92 -6.10 -10.98 2.08
C THR A 92 -5.13 -11.16 0.91
N LEU A 93 -3.90 -10.67 1.02
CA LEU A 93 -2.87 -10.81 -0.01
C LEU A 93 -2.18 -12.18 0.03
N ASP A 94 -2.35 -12.95 1.11
CA ASP A 94 -1.77 -14.27 1.21
C ASP A 94 -2.27 -15.19 0.09
N GLY A 95 -1.34 -15.86 -0.56
CA GLY A 95 -1.63 -16.66 -1.74
C GLY A 95 -1.93 -15.89 -3.04
N LEU A 96 -2.08 -14.56 -3.03
CA LEU A 96 -2.33 -13.74 -4.23
C LEU A 96 -1.04 -13.19 -4.87
N ILE A 97 -0.08 -12.82 -4.04
CA ILE A 97 1.16 -12.17 -4.49
C ILE A 97 2.36 -13.13 -4.45
N VAL A 98 3.27 -12.95 -5.40
CA VAL A 98 4.59 -13.62 -5.43
C VAL A 98 5.62 -12.77 -4.70
N LYS A 99 5.49 -11.45 -4.78
CA LYS A 99 6.46 -10.49 -4.26
C LYS A 99 5.74 -9.23 -3.78
N ALA A 100 6.14 -8.75 -2.61
CA ALA A 100 5.90 -7.39 -2.16
C ALA A 100 7.24 -6.71 -1.94
N GLN A 101 7.34 -5.43 -2.33
CA GLN A 101 8.46 -4.58 -1.98
C GLN A 101 7.92 -3.27 -1.41
N VAL A 102 8.46 -2.86 -0.27
CA VAL A 102 8.00 -1.69 0.47
C VAL A 102 9.17 -0.75 0.71
N ILE A 103 8.96 0.54 0.46
CA ILE A 103 9.97 1.59 0.65
C ILE A 103 9.31 2.76 1.37
N ASP A 104 9.91 3.18 2.48
CA ASP A 104 9.53 4.39 3.20
C ASP A 104 10.63 5.44 3.07
N PHE A 105 10.27 6.68 2.78
CA PHE A 105 11.22 7.79 2.77
C PHE A 105 10.59 9.10 3.24
N THR A 106 11.45 10.03 3.63
CA THR A 106 11.11 11.44 3.83
C THR A 106 11.61 12.22 2.63
N ASP A 107 10.76 13.04 2.02
CA ASP A 107 11.14 13.84 0.86
C ASP A 107 12.37 14.72 1.16
N GLY A 108 13.33 14.73 0.22
CA GLY A 108 14.58 15.48 0.31
C GLY A 108 15.65 14.91 1.26
N VAL A 109 15.44 13.76 1.90
CA VAL A 109 16.47 13.08 2.72
C VAL A 109 17.20 12.04 1.86
N LEU A 110 18.52 12.20 1.68
CA LEU A 110 19.37 11.39 0.79
C LEU A 110 20.36 10.53 1.55
#